data_AF-W7S5A1-F1
#
_entry.id   AF-W7S5A1-F1
#
_cell.length_a   1.000
_cell.length_b   1.000
_cell.length_c   1.000
_cell.angle_alpha   90.00
_cell.angle_beta   90.00
_cell.angle_gamma   90.00
#
_symmetry.space_group_name_H-M   'P 1'
#
loop_
_entity.id
_entity.type
_entity.pdbx_description
1 polymer ?
#
loop_
_entity_poly.entity_id
_entity_poly.type
_entity_poly.pdbx_seq_one_letter_code
_entity_poly.pdbx_strand_id
1 'polypeptide(L)'
;MVGVLYVETLIRADLEQVWRLTQDPAQHQRWDLRFTRIEYLPDTVPQRFRYAVTAFPGLTVSGTGVTAGQRVTADGSRTSALRFASADPLSPIQDGAGYWRYVPTEDGVRFLTGYHYRPRWCGADTVFRPLMGWATAWSFDRLRLWLEDGIEPETSLRWAVLDVGVRAAACVGLWRLAGLPLALVTAVGLALAPPSPVTPAARRCRRRPPDRLSRTAPAQLSTLELS
;
A
#
# COMPACT_ATOMS: atom_id res chain seq x y z
N MET A 1 2.68 22.94 -0.58
CA MET A 1 2.93 21.76 -1.44
C MET A 1 2.54 20.52 -0.65
N VAL A 2 1.50 19.80 -1.07
CA VAL A 2 1.15 18.51 -0.44
C VAL A 2 2.30 17.54 -0.74
N GLY A 3 2.95 17.02 0.29
CA GLY A 3 4.13 16.17 0.11
C GLY A 3 3.80 14.85 -0.59
N VAL A 4 4.74 14.32 -1.37
CA VAL A 4 4.63 12.98 -1.95
C VAL A 4 4.68 11.93 -0.83
N LEU A 5 3.76 10.98 -0.85
CA LEU A 5 3.84 9.76 -0.06
C LEU A 5 4.82 8.80 -0.73
N TYR A 6 5.82 8.36 0.02
CA TYR A 6 6.86 7.46 -0.44
C TYR A 6 6.88 6.20 0.42
N VAL A 7 6.90 5.04 -0.23
CA VAL A 7 7.11 3.74 0.41
C VAL A 7 7.99 2.88 -0.47
N GLU A 8 8.94 2.17 0.14
CA GLU A 8 9.86 1.27 -0.54
C GLU A 8 10.11 0.02 0.30
N THR A 9 10.27 -1.11 -0.37
CA THR A 9 10.74 -2.36 0.22
C THR A 9 11.69 -3.06 -0.75
N LEU A 10 12.66 -3.81 -0.21
CA LEU A 10 13.46 -4.75 -0.99
C LEU A 10 12.74 -6.10 -0.93
N ILE A 11 12.49 -6.69 -2.09
CA ILE A 11 11.87 -8.02 -2.22
C ILE A 11 12.90 -8.96 -2.84
N ARG A 12 13.29 -10.01 -2.12
CA ARG A 12 14.20 -11.07 -2.57
C ARG A 12 13.48 -12.07 -3.48
N ALA A 13 13.04 -11.59 -4.64
CA ALA A 13 12.35 -12.37 -5.66
C ALA A 13 12.67 -11.85 -7.05
N ASP A 14 12.30 -12.61 -8.08
CA ASP A 14 12.52 -12.22 -9.47
C ASP A 14 11.66 -11.02 -9.86
N LEU A 15 12.23 -10.12 -10.67
CA LEU A 15 11.51 -8.96 -11.21
C LEU A 15 10.19 -9.34 -11.87
N GLU A 16 10.17 -10.43 -12.64
CA GLU A 16 8.97 -10.86 -13.35
C GLU A 16 7.86 -11.32 -12.40
N GLN A 17 8.21 -11.97 -11.29
CA GLN A 17 7.24 -12.37 -10.27
C GLN A 17 6.66 -11.15 -9.56
N VAL A 18 7.52 -10.21 -9.12
CA VAL A 18 7.09 -8.95 -8.50
C VAL A 18 6.18 -8.19 -9.47
N TRP A 19 6.56 -8.10 -10.74
CA TRP A 19 5.80 -7.44 -11.79
C TRP A 19 4.43 -8.07 -12.01
N ARG A 20 4.36 -9.40 -12.20
CA ARG A 20 3.09 -10.11 -12.40
C ARG A 20 2.12 -9.89 -11.23
N LEU A 21 2.58 -10.07 -9.99
CA LEU A 21 1.71 -9.95 -8.81
C LEU A 21 1.25 -8.52 -8.52
N THR A 22 1.93 -7.54 -9.11
CA THR A 22 1.59 -6.13 -8.95
C THR A 22 0.74 -5.60 -10.12
N GLN A 23 0.96 -6.08 -11.35
CA GLN A 23 0.23 -5.59 -12.54
C GLN A 23 -1.06 -6.37 -12.84
N ASP A 24 -1.19 -7.61 -12.40
CA ASP A 24 -2.43 -8.40 -12.55
C ASP A 24 -3.46 -7.98 -11.47
N PRO A 25 -4.62 -7.40 -11.86
CA PRO A 25 -5.66 -6.99 -10.91
C PRO A 25 -6.11 -8.09 -9.95
N ALA A 26 -6.20 -9.34 -10.44
CA ALA A 26 -6.67 -10.48 -9.66
C ALA A 26 -5.70 -10.84 -8.53
N GLN A 27 -4.40 -10.63 -8.75
CA GLN A 27 -3.38 -10.83 -7.70
C GLN A 27 -3.20 -9.58 -6.84
N HIS A 28 -3.23 -8.39 -7.44
CA HIS A 28 -3.02 -7.12 -6.74
C HIS A 28 -4.01 -6.93 -5.59
N GLN A 29 -5.29 -7.16 -5.85
CA GLN A 29 -6.34 -7.01 -4.83
C GLN A 29 -6.20 -7.98 -3.63
N ARG A 30 -5.42 -9.06 -3.75
CA ARG A 30 -5.23 -10.02 -2.66
C ARG A 30 -4.35 -9.47 -1.54
N TRP A 31 -3.32 -8.69 -1.88
CA TRP A 31 -2.31 -8.23 -0.93
C TRP A 31 -2.45 -6.75 -0.55
N ASP A 32 -3.01 -5.91 -1.41
CA ASP A 32 -3.08 -4.46 -1.19
C ASP A 32 -4.31 -4.03 -0.38
N LEU A 33 -4.09 -3.44 0.80
CA LEU A 33 -5.17 -2.91 1.65
C LEU A 33 -5.86 -1.68 1.04
N ARG A 34 -5.22 -1.02 0.08
CA ARG A 34 -5.72 0.23 -0.51
C ARG A 34 -6.74 -0.02 -1.60
N PHE A 35 -6.85 -1.25 -2.10
CA PHE A 35 -7.74 -1.62 -3.20
C PHE A 35 -8.35 -2.99 -2.92
N THR A 36 -9.63 -3.02 -2.56
CA THR A 36 -10.35 -4.28 -2.33
C THR A 36 -10.87 -4.90 -3.62
N ARG A 37 -11.03 -4.09 -4.67
CA ARG A 37 -11.40 -4.54 -6.00
C ARG A 37 -10.78 -3.64 -7.05
N ILE A 38 -10.26 -4.25 -8.12
CA ILE A 38 -9.74 -3.55 -9.29
C ILE A 38 -10.35 -4.22 -10.52
N GLU A 39 -10.93 -3.42 -11.41
CA GLU A 39 -11.57 -3.91 -12.63
C GLU A 39 -11.04 -3.10 -13.82
N TYR A 40 -10.31 -3.75 -14.72
CA TYR A 40 -9.84 -3.14 -15.96
C TYR A 40 -10.98 -3.05 -16.96
N LEU A 41 -11.13 -1.88 -17.58
CA LEU A 41 -12.11 -1.68 -18.65
C LEU A 41 -11.55 -2.23 -19.97
N PRO A 42 -12.32 -3.03 -20.71
CA PRO A 42 -11.85 -3.63 -21.96
C PRO A 42 -11.56 -2.56 -23.01
N ASP A 43 -10.57 -2.81 -23.86
CA ASP A 43 -10.25 -2.04 -25.06
C ASP A 43 -9.99 -0.54 -24.84
N THR A 44 -9.35 -0.20 -23.71
CA THR A 44 -8.99 1.19 -23.40
C THR A 44 -7.50 1.43 -23.55
N VAL A 45 -7.13 2.52 -24.25
CA VAL A 45 -5.74 2.97 -24.40
C VAL A 45 -5.68 4.48 -24.12
N PRO A 46 -4.97 4.94 -23.07
CA PRO A 46 -4.33 4.15 -22.00
C PRO A 46 -5.35 3.30 -21.20
N GLN A 47 -4.86 2.22 -20.57
CA GLN A 47 -5.70 1.27 -19.84
C GLN A 47 -6.42 1.97 -18.68
N ARG A 48 -7.75 1.94 -18.71
CA ARG A 48 -8.64 2.50 -17.68
C ARG A 48 -9.06 1.40 -16.73
N PHE A 49 -9.33 1.78 -15.48
CA PHE A 49 -9.80 0.86 -14.46
C PHE A 49 -10.80 1.52 -13.51
N ARG A 50 -11.64 0.70 -12.91
CA ARG A 50 -12.43 1.05 -11.74
C ARG A 50 -11.81 0.40 -10.52
N TYR A 51 -11.88 1.08 -9.39
CA TYR A 51 -11.44 0.52 -8.13
C TYR A 51 -12.49 0.75 -7.05
N ALA A 52 -12.47 -0.13 -6.04
CA ALA A 52 -13.22 0.04 -4.82
C ALA A 52 -12.31 -0.21 -3.61
N VAL A 53 -12.63 0.45 -2.51
CA VAL A 53 -11.98 0.29 -1.21
C VAL A 53 -13.06 0.10 -0.17
N THR A 54 -13.12 -1.10 0.40
CA THR A 54 -14.02 -1.41 1.53
C THR A 54 -13.22 -1.29 2.82
N ALA A 55 -13.38 -0.17 3.52
CA ALA A 55 -12.68 0.07 4.78
C ALA A 55 -13.25 -0.76 5.93
N PHE A 56 -14.58 -0.90 5.96
CA PHE A 56 -15.34 -1.70 6.92
C PHE A 56 -16.61 -2.26 6.24
N PRO A 57 -17.26 -3.30 6.80
CA PRO A 57 -18.57 -3.72 6.33
C PRO A 57 -19.54 -2.53 6.24
N GLY A 58 -20.14 -2.31 5.06
CA GLY A 58 -21.05 -1.18 4.81
C GLY A 58 -20.39 0.15 4.43
N LEU A 59 -19.06 0.25 4.46
CA LEU A 59 -18.32 1.45 4.02
C LEU A 59 -17.39 1.12 2.85
N THR A 60 -17.92 1.29 1.64
CA THR A 60 -17.18 1.13 0.39
C THR A 60 -17.12 2.44 -0.35
N VAL A 61 -15.92 2.84 -0.73
CA VAL A 61 -15.65 3.99 -1.59
C VAL A 61 -15.24 3.50 -2.96
N SER A 62 -15.83 4.08 -4.01
CA SER A 62 -15.50 3.74 -5.40
C SER A 62 -14.71 4.85 -6.10
N GLY A 63 -13.95 4.48 -7.12
CA GLY A 63 -13.24 5.44 -7.96
C GLY A 63 -12.83 4.86 -9.30
N THR A 64 -12.20 5.70 -10.10
CA THR A 64 -11.74 5.40 -11.44
C THR A 64 -10.27 5.78 -11.56
N GLY A 65 -9.55 5.10 -12.42
CA GLY A 65 -8.18 5.45 -12.74
C GLY A 65 -7.77 5.08 -14.15
N VAL A 66 -6.58 5.52 -14.49
CA VAL A 66 -5.93 5.27 -15.76
C VAL A 66 -4.48 4.95 -15.46
N THR A 67 -3.97 3.84 -16.00
CA THR A 67 -2.55 3.51 -15.95
C THR A 67 -1.90 3.86 -17.28
N ALA A 68 -0.81 4.61 -17.23
CA ALA A 68 0.07 4.80 -18.38
C ALA A 68 0.73 3.49 -18.74
N GLY A 69 1.09 3.40 -20.03
CA GLY A 69 1.97 2.34 -20.52
C GLY A 69 3.27 2.25 -19.72
N GLN A 70 3.81 1.04 -19.71
CA GLN A 70 4.99 0.65 -18.95
C GLN A 70 6.24 1.26 -19.60
N ARG A 71 7.21 1.68 -18.79
CA ARG A 71 8.55 2.04 -19.30
C ARG A 71 9.57 1.07 -18.74
N VAL A 72 10.32 0.46 -19.66
CA VAL A 72 11.51 -0.32 -19.35
C VAL A 72 12.72 0.55 -19.69
N THR A 73 13.67 0.66 -18.77
CA THR A 73 14.93 1.36 -18.98
C THR A 73 16.05 0.38 -19.30
N ALA A 74 17.17 0.87 -19.84
CA ALA A 74 18.28 0.03 -20.30
C ALA A 74 18.95 -0.79 -19.17
N ASP A 75 18.82 -0.35 -17.92
CA ASP A 75 19.25 -1.05 -16.70
C ASP A 75 18.26 -2.15 -16.26
N GLY A 76 17.21 -2.42 -17.03
CA GLY A 76 16.16 -3.39 -16.71
C GLY A 76 15.12 -2.89 -15.71
N SER A 77 15.25 -1.66 -15.20
CA SER A 77 14.24 -1.09 -14.31
C SER A 77 12.91 -0.90 -15.05
N ARG A 78 11.81 -1.15 -14.34
CA ARG A 78 10.45 -0.95 -14.86
C ARG A 78 9.74 0.15 -14.09
N THR A 79 8.90 0.94 -14.77
CA THR A 79 8.04 1.94 -14.14
C THR A 79 6.64 1.82 -14.69
N SER A 80 5.65 1.83 -13.79
CA SER A 80 4.23 1.91 -14.08
C SER A 80 3.68 3.17 -13.41
N ALA A 81 3.01 4.03 -14.16
CA ALA A 81 2.46 5.30 -13.67
C ALA A 81 0.94 5.28 -13.80
N LEU A 82 0.24 5.86 -12.85
CA LEU A 82 -1.22 5.88 -12.83
C LEU A 82 -1.77 7.20 -12.30
N ARG A 83 -2.99 7.52 -12.72
CA ARG A 83 -3.84 8.56 -12.14
C ARG A 83 -5.13 7.93 -11.66
N PHE A 84 -5.70 8.52 -10.63
CA PHE A 84 -6.93 8.05 -10.03
C PHE A 84 -7.76 9.24 -9.53
N ALA A 85 -9.06 9.06 -9.52
CA ALA A 85 -10.01 9.99 -8.94
C ALA A 85 -11.20 9.23 -8.38
N SER A 86 -11.90 9.89 -7.47
CA SER A 86 -13.15 9.37 -6.92
C SER A 86 -14.21 10.46 -6.96
N ALA A 87 -15.34 10.14 -7.56
CA ALA A 87 -16.55 10.98 -7.50
C ALA A 87 -17.36 10.72 -6.22
N ASP A 88 -17.00 9.68 -5.46
CA ASP A 88 -17.71 9.28 -4.26
C ASP A 88 -17.61 10.36 -3.17
N PRO A 89 -18.74 10.85 -2.62
CA PRO A 89 -18.73 11.86 -1.56
C PRO A 89 -18.01 11.41 -0.30
N LEU A 90 -17.96 10.10 -0.01
CA LEU A 90 -17.29 9.58 1.17
C LEU A 90 -15.77 9.47 0.98
N SER A 91 -15.27 9.61 -0.26
CA SER A 91 -13.84 9.55 -0.53
C SER A 91 -13.11 10.79 0.02
N PRO A 92 -12.10 10.60 0.88
CA PRO A 92 -11.20 11.68 1.31
C PRO A 92 -10.35 12.22 0.16
N ILE A 93 -10.21 11.46 -0.92
CA ILE A 93 -9.41 11.81 -2.10
C ILE A 93 -10.35 12.26 -3.22
N GLN A 94 -10.04 13.41 -3.82
CA GLN A 94 -10.73 13.86 -5.02
C GLN A 94 -10.05 13.33 -6.29
N ASP A 95 -8.74 13.58 -6.42
CA ASP A 95 -7.91 13.09 -7.51
C ASP A 95 -6.46 12.91 -7.04
N GLY A 96 -5.68 12.11 -7.75
CA GLY A 96 -4.29 11.86 -7.43
C GLY A 96 -3.55 11.16 -8.55
N ALA A 97 -2.24 11.07 -8.37
CA ALA A 97 -1.33 10.46 -9.31
C ALA A 97 -0.20 9.75 -8.56
N GLY A 98 0.15 8.57 -9.03
CA GLY A 98 1.18 7.73 -8.43
C GLY A 98 1.97 6.96 -9.46
N TYR A 99 3.10 6.43 -9.02
CA TYR A 99 3.90 5.52 -9.81
C TYR A 99 4.48 4.44 -8.94
N TRP A 100 4.76 3.31 -9.57
CA TRP A 100 5.55 2.20 -9.06
C TRP A 100 6.82 2.08 -9.87
N ARG A 101 7.92 1.83 -9.18
CA ARG A 101 9.21 1.54 -9.81
C ARG A 101 9.77 0.24 -9.24
N TYR A 102 10.36 -0.52 -10.15
CA TYR A 102 10.97 -1.81 -9.91
C TYR A 102 12.41 -1.69 -10.37
N VAL A 103 13.34 -1.65 -9.42
CA VAL A 103 14.77 -1.51 -9.71
C VAL A 103 15.44 -2.84 -9.34
N PRO A 104 15.93 -3.61 -10.33
CA PRO A 104 16.74 -4.79 -10.08
C PRO A 104 18.00 -4.43 -9.29
N THR A 105 18.37 -5.29 -8.34
CA THR A 105 19.58 -5.19 -7.52
C THR A 105 20.18 -6.59 -7.34
N GLU A 106 21.39 -6.67 -6.79
CA GLU A 106 22.04 -7.96 -6.50
C GLU A 106 21.24 -8.82 -5.52
N ASP A 107 20.56 -8.20 -4.55
CA ASP A 107 19.81 -8.88 -3.49
C ASP A 107 18.32 -9.13 -3.84
N GLY A 108 17.86 -8.74 -5.03
CA GLY A 108 16.46 -8.82 -5.44
C GLY A 108 15.95 -7.53 -6.09
N VAL A 109 14.71 -7.15 -5.82
CA VAL A 109 14.05 -6.00 -6.46
C VAL A 109 13.71 -4.94 -5.43
N ARG A 110 14.22 -3.72 -5.62
CA ARG A 110 13.73 -2.54 -4.89
C ARG A 110 12.39 -2.14 -5.51
N PHE A 111 11.31 -2.44 -4.79
CA PHE A 111 9.95 -2.06 -5.15
C PHE A 111 9.54 -0.81 -4.38
N LEU A 112 9.25 0.27 -5.11
CA LEU A 112 8.91 1.56 -4.50
C LEU A 112 7.70 2.19 -5.17
N THR A 113 7.01 3.04 -4.40
CA THR A 113 5.95 3.91 -4.88
C THR A 113 6.14 5.33 -4.40
N GLY A 114 5.84 6.27 -5.30
CA GLY A 114 5.62 7.68 -4.98
C GLY A 114 4.24 8.08 -5.48
N TYR A 115 3.43 8.71 -4.63
CA TYR A 115 2.15 9.26 -5.07
C TYR A 115 1.74 10.50 -4.28
N HIS A 116 0.91 11.32 -4.90
CA HIS A 116 0.27 12.47 -4.29
C HIS A 116 -1.21 12.45 -4.64
N TYR A 117 -2.01 13.11 -3.82
CA TYR A 117 -3.43 13.30 -4.08
C TYR A 117 -3.88 14.64 -3.51
N ARG A 118 -4.99 15.11 -4.04
CA ARG A 118 -5.71 16.27 -3.54
C ARG A 118 -6.79 15.79 -2.56
N PRO A 119 -6.72 16.19 -1.28
CA PRO A 119 -7.77 15.87 -0.33
C PRO A 119 -9.06 16.63 -0.70
N ARG A 120 -10.21 16.00 -0.49
CA ARG A 120 -11.53 16.58 -0.78
C ARG A 120 -11.89 17.71 0.18
N TRP A 121 -11.50 17.58 1.45
CA TRP A 121 -11.80 18.55 2.50
C TRP A 121 -10.54 18.98 3.24
N CYS A 122 -10.57 20.19 3.80
CA CYS A 122 -9.49 20.70 4.63
C CYS A 122 -9.28 19.82 5.87
N GLY A 123 -8.03 19.49 6.19
CA GLY A 123 -7.68 18.69 7.37
C GLY A 123 -7.86 17.17 7.23
N ALA A 124 -8.56 16.68 6.20
CA ALA A 124 -8.71 15.23 5.96
C ALA A 124 -7.34 14.53 5.85
N ASP A 125 -6.36 15.23 5.29
CA ASP A 125 -5.01 14.72 5.05
C ASP A 125 -4.21 14.46 6.35
N THR A 126 -4.54 15.14 7.46
CA THR A 126 -3.79 15.01 8.73
C THR A 126 -3.84 13.59 9.30
N VAL A 127 -4.99 12.92 9.16
CA VAL A 127 -5.19 11.53 9.60
C VAL A 127 -5.02 10.57 8.41
N PHE A 128 -5.56 10.95 7.26
CA PHE A 128 -5.61 10.06 6.11
C PHE A 128 -4.23 9.82 5.48
N ARG A 129 -3.33 10.81 5.47
CA ARG A 129 -2.00 10.66 4.87
C ARG A 129 -1.10 9.71 5.64
N PRO A 130 -0.97 9.80 6.99
CA PRO A 130 -0.27 8.77 7.76
C PRO A 130 -0.88 7.37 7.60
N LEU A 131 -2.21 7.26 7.57
CA LEU A 131 -2.91 6.00 7.38
C LEU A 131 -2.60 5.38 6.02
N MET A 132 -2.66 6.17 4.94
CA MET A 132 -2.34 5.72 3.59
C MET A 132 -0.89 5.29 3.45
N GLY A 133 0.05 6.04 4.04
CA GLY A 133 1.46 5.65 4.11
C GLY A 133 1.67 4.34 4.88
N TRP A 134 0.95 4.15 5.99
CA TRP A 134 0.98 2.91 6.75
C TRP A 134 0.38 1.73 5.97
N ALA A 135 -0.79 1.89 5.36
CA ALA A 135 -1.48 0.85 4.60
C ALA A 135 -0.65 0.43 3.37
N THR A 136 -0.01 1.40 2.68
CA THR A 136 0.91 1.13 1.58
C THR A 136 2.08 0.26 2.04
N ALA A 137 2.75 0.65 3.13
CA ALA A 137 3.88 -0.10 3.68
C ALA A 137 3.48 -1.48 4.20
N TRP A 138 2.34 -1.61 4.88
CA TRP A 138 1.84 -2.90 5.33
C TRP A 138 1.57 -3.84 4.15
N SER A 139 0.97 -3.31 3.08
CA SER A 139 0.69 -4.04 1.84
C SER A 139 1.96 -4.51 1.13
N PHE A 140 2.99 -3.66 1.10
CA PHE A 140 4.28 -4.00 0.50
C PHE A 140 4.98 -5.13 1.27
N ASP A 141 4.98 -5.09 2.61
CA ASP A 141 5.52 -6.19 3.40
C ASP A 141 4.69 -7.47 3.25
N ARG A 142 3.37 -7.37 3.09
CA ARG A 142 2.51 -8.53 2.81
C ARG A 142 2.83 -9.19 1.47
N LEU A 143 3.04 -8.38 0.43
CA LEU A 143 3.51 -8.86 -0.87
C LEU A 143 4.90 -9.51 -0.74
N ARG A 144 5.80 -8.90 0.05
CA ARG A 144 7.14 -9.45 0.32
C ARG A 144 7.05 -10.84 0.98
N LEU A 145 6.22 -11.01 2.02
CA LEU A 145 6.02 -12.31 2.68
C LEU A 145 5.48 -13.37 1.72
N TRP A 146 4.62 -12.98 0.78
CA TRP A 146 4.11 -13.92 -0.21
C TRP A 146 5.19 -14.34 -1.20
N LEU A 147 6.01 -13.39 -1.67
CA LEU A 147 7.07 -13.66 -2.65
C LEU A 147 8.30 -14.36 -2.04
N GLU A 148 8.70 -14.01 -0.83
CA GLU A 148 9.91 -14.53 -0.18
C GLU A 148 9.64 -15.83 0.60
N ASP A 149 8.54 -15.86 1.36
CA ASP A 149 8.25 -16.94 2.31
C ASP A 149 7.09 -17.85 1.85
N GLY A 150 6.49 -17.58 0.70
CA GLY A 150 5.35 -18.33 0.19
C GLY A 150 4.06 -18.17 1.01
N ILE A 151 4.01 -17.20 1.94
CA ILE A 151 2.85 -16.99 2.81
C ILE A 151 1.78 -16.27 2.01
N GLU A 152 0.70 -16.98 1.68
CA GLU A 152 -0.41 -16.38 0.94
C GLU A 152 -0.94 -15.11 1.63
N PRO A 153 -1.37 -14.09 0.87
CA PRO A 153 -1.88 -12.85 1.43
C PRO A 153 -3.01 -13.10 2.43
N GLU A 154 -3.93 -14.00 2.14
CA GLU A 154 -5.08 -14.31 2.99
C GLU A 154 -4.63 -14.90 4.35
N THR A 155 -3.60 -15.74 4.34
CA THR A 155 -3.02 -16.35 5.54
C THR A 155 -2.31 -15.32 6.41
N SER A 156 -1.43 -14.50 5.81
CA SER A 156 -0.74 -13.43 6.55
C SER A 156 -1.71 -12.40 7.14
N LEU A 157 -2.83 -12.11 6.46
CA LEU A 157 -3.90 -11.26 7.01
C LEU A 157 -4.60 -11.92 8.20
N ARG A 158 -4.97 -13.20 8.10
CA ARG A 158 -5.59 -13.93 9.22
C ARG A 158 -4.68 -13.94 10.44
N TRP A 159 -3.39 -14.21 10.26
CA TRP A 159 -2.42 -14.19 11.35
C TRP A 159 -2.26 -12.80 11.97
N ALA A 160 -2.25 -11.74 11.16
CA ALA A 160 -2.21 -10.37 11.67
C ALA A 160 -3.46 -10.02 12.49
N VAL A 161 -4.65 -10.43 12.04
CA VAL A 161 -5.90 -10.23 12.78
C VAL A 161 -5.89 -11.00 14.10
N LEU A 162 -5.42 -12.25 14.10
CA LEU A 162 -5.28 -13.06 15.31
C LEU A 162 -4.27 -12.44 16.30
N ASP A 163 -3.10 -12.00 15.84
CA ASP A 163 -2.09 -11.35 16.68
C ASP A 163 -2.66 -10.08 17.35
N VAL A 164 -3.34 -9.22 16.57
CA VAL A 164 -4.00 -8.03 17.13
C VAL A 164 -5.11 -8.41 18.11
N GLY A 165 -5.93 -9.42 17.78
CA GLY A 165 -7.02 -9.89 18.64
C GLY A 165 -6.51 -10.42 19.99
N VAL A 166 -5.44 -11.23 19.98
CA VAL A 166 -4.81 -11.75 21.20
C VAL A 166 -4.23 -10.62 22.04
N ARG A 167 -3.51 -9.67 21.42
CA ARG A 167 -2.97 -8.50 22.14
C ARG A 167 -4.07 -7.65 22.76
N ALA A 168 -5.15 -7.40 22.01
CA ALA A 168 -6.30 -6.65 22.51
C ALA A 168 -6.99 -7.37 23.68
N ALA A 169 -7.21 -8.68 23.57
CA ALA A 169 -7.79 -9.49 24.64
C ALA A 169 -6.92 -9.48 25.90
N ALA A 170 -5.58 -9.55 25.76
CA ALA A 170 -4.66 -9.44 26.88
C ALA A 170 -4.74 -8.07 27.56
N CYS A 171 -4.77 -6.98 26.79
CA CYS A 171 -4.94 -5.62 27.35
C CYS A 171 -6.28 -5.45 28.07
N VAL A 172 -7.37 -5.96 27.50
CA VAL A 172 -8.70 -5.89 28.12
C VAL A 172 -8.76 -6.75 29.39
N GLY A 173 -8.22 -7.97 29.36
CA GLY A 173 -8.14 -8.83 30.55
C GLY A 173 -7.34 -8.17 31.67
N LEU A 174 -6.18 -7.58 31.34
CA LEU A 174 -5.35 -6.88 32.31
C LEU A 174 -6.03 -5.63 32.87
N TRP A 175 -6.76 -4.89 32.03
CA TRP A 175 -7.57 -3.77 32.49
C TRP A 175 -8.62 -4.22 33.52
N ARG A 176 -9.29 -5.35 33.25
CA ARG A 176 -10.31 -5.91 34.16
C ARG A 176 -9.72 -6.43 35.47
N LEU A 177 -8.52 -7.00 35.45
CA LEU A 177 -7.91 -7.65 36.62
C LEU A 177 -7.02 -6.72 37.46
N ALA A 178 -6.32 -5.77 36.83
CA ALA A 178 -5.26 -4.98 37.46
C ALA A 178 -5.38 -3.47 37.20
N GLY A 179 -6.45 -3.02 36.53
CA GLY A 179 -6.73 -1.62 36.28
C GLY A 179 -6.10 -1.05 35.02
N LEU A 180 -6.58 0.14 34.64
CA LEU A 180 -6.24 0.81 33.37
C LEU A 180 -4.75 1.16 33.24
N PRO A 181 -4.03 1.65 34.28
CA PRO A 181 -2.62 2.04 34.12
C PRO A 181 -1.74 0.87 33.66
N LEU A 182 -1.90 -0.30 34.26
CA LEU A 182 -1.12 -1.47 33.88
C LEU A 182 -1.47 -1.96 32.47
N ALA A 183 -2.76 -1.94 32.11
CA ALA A 183 -3.21 -2.25 30.76
C ALA A 183 -2.60 -1.33 29.69
N LEU A 184 -2.48 -0.03 29.97
CA LEU A 184 -1.85 0.94 29.07
C LEU A 184 -0.35 0.70 28.92
N VAL A 185 0.37 0.44 30.01
CA VAL A 185 1.80 0.11 29.96
C VAL A 185 2.02 -1.16 29.12
N THR A 186 1.21 -2.20 29.33
CA THR A 186 1.28 -3.43 28.52
C THR A 186 0.92 -3.17 27.07
N ALA A 187 -0.10 -2.36 26.77
CA ALA A 187 -0.46 -2.00 25.40
C ALA A 187 0.70 -1.30 24.67
N VAL A 188 1.38 -0.37 25.33
CA VAL A 188 2.58 0.30 24.80
C VAL A 188 3.71 -0.71 24.57
N GLY A 189 3.99 -1.58 25.55
CA GLY A 189 4.99 -2.63 25.41
C GLY A 189 4.72 -3.57 24.23
N LEU A 190 3.46 -3.98 24.06
CA LEU A 190 3.03 -4.82 22.93
C LEU A 190 3.10 -4.08 21.59
N ALA A 191 2.84 -2.77 21.55
CA ALA A 191 2.98 -1.98 20.32
C ALA A 191 4.44 -1.82 19.90
N LEU A 192 5.37 -1.77 20.86
CA LEU A 192 6.80 -1.64 20.63
C LEU A 192 7.50 -2.99 20.35
N ALA A 193 6.91 -4.10 20.79
CA ALA A 193 7.44 -5.44 20.54
C ALA A 193 7.68 -5.69 19.04
N PRO A 194 8.73 -6.43 18.65
CA PRO A 194 9.01 -6.74 17.26
C PRO A 194 7.84 -7.50 16.62
N PRO A 195 7.59 -7.28 15.31
CA PRO A 195 6.45 -7.90 14.65
C PRO A 195 6.80 -9.35 14.36
N SER A 196 5.83 -10.24 14.49
CA SER A 196 6.03 -11.65 14.12
C SER A 196 6.54 -11.74 12.68
N PRO A 197 7.54 -12.59 12.38
CA PRO A 197 8.11 -12.73 11.03
C PRO A 197 7.02 -12.99 9.98
N VAL A 198 5.97 -13.73 10.36
CA VAL A 198 4.91 -14.17 9.47
C VAL A 198 3.73 -13.19 9.33
N THR A 199 3.71 -12.10 10.09
CA THR A 199 2.68 -11.06 10.00
C THR A 199 3.23 -9.84 9.27
N PRO A 200 2.44 -9.18 8.40
CA PRO A 200 2.93 -7.99 7.72
C PRO A 200 3.10 -6.82 8.69
N ALA A 201 4.16 -6.04 8.50
CA ALA A 201 4.53 -4.95 9.36
C ALA A 201 5.04 -3.73 8.56
N ALA A 202 4.25 -2.66 8.59
CA ALA A 202 4.54 -1.40 7.90
C ALA A 202 5.86 -0.71 8.32
N ARG A 203 6.48 -1.16 9.43
CA ARG A 203 7.79 -0.66 9.90
C ARG A 203 8.98 -1.33 9.21
N ARG A 204 8.78 -2.43 8.50
CA ARG A 204 9.82 -3.09 7.68
C ARG A 204 10.07 -2.37 6.35
N CYS A 205 9.17 -1.48 5.94
CA CYS A 205 9.33 -0.67 4.73
C CYS A 205 9.90 0.70 5.03
N ARG A 206 10.67 1.22 4.07
CA ARG A 206 11.25 2.56 4.12
C ARG A 206 10.21 3.59 3.68
N ARG A 207 10.09 4.70 4.42
CA ARG A 207 9.13 5.78 4.13
C ARG A 207 9.77 7.10 3.69
N ARG A 208 11.09 7.12 3.57
CA ARG A 208 11.86 8.28 3.11
C ARG A 208 12.72 7.86 1.92
N PRO A 209 12.69 8.62 0.82
CA PRO A 209 13.43 8.27 -0.38
C PRO A 209 14.95 8.39 -0.13
N PRO A 210 15.73 7.32 -0.36
CA PRO A 210 17.16 7.30 -0.08
C PRO A 210 17.99 8.02 -1.13
N ASP A 211 17.49 8.14 -2.36
CA ASP A 211 18.21 8.67 -3.50
C ASP A 211 17.34 9.59 -4.38
N ARG A 212 17.98 10.27 -5.33
CA ARG A 212 17.31 11.21 -6.25
C ARG A 212 16.36 10.52 -7.21
N LEU A 213 16.68 9.30 -7.65
CA LEU A 213 15.80 8.51 -8.52
C LEU A 213 14.47 8.30 -7.81
N SER A 214 14.50 7.82 -6.58
CA SER A 214 13.35 7.54 -5.73
C SER A 214 12.46 8.78 -5.50
N ARG A 215 13.05 9.98 -5.47
CA ARG A 215 12.34 11.26 -5.32
C ARG A 215 11.65 11.76 -6.59
N THR A 216 12.10 11.35 -7.76
CA THR A 216 11.71 11.96 -9.02
C THR A 216 10.56 11.16 -9.65
N ALA A 217 9.40 11.81 -9.77
CA ALA A 217 8.25 11.24 -10.47
C ALA A 217 8.57 11.03 -11.96
N PRO A 218 8.07 9.94 -12.57
CA PRO A 218 8.29 9.68 -13.99
C PRO A 218 7.54 10.69 -14.86
N ALA A 219 8.13 11.05 -16.01
CA ALA A 219 7.52 11.99 -16.97
C ALA A 219 6.17 11.49 -17.52
N GLN A 220 5.91 10.18 -17.53
CA GLN A 220 4.62 9.60 -17.93
C GLN A 220 3.45 10.07 -17.06
N LEU A 221 3.74 10.50 -15.82
CA LEU A 221 2.71 10.97 -14.91
C LEU A 221 2.09 12.29 -15.38
N SER A 222 2.88 13.18 -16.01
CA SER A 222 2.40 14.48 -16.49
C SER A 222 1.59 14.41 -17.77
N THR A 223 1.68 13.30 -18.51
CA THR A 223 0.94 13.10 -19.78
C THR A 223 -0.36 12.33 -19.62
N LEU A 224 -0.65 11.83 -18.41
CA LEU A 224 -1.90 11.13 -18.12
C LEU A 224 -3.01 12.12 -17.79
N GLU A 225 -4.15 11.99 -18.47
CA GLU A 225 -5.38 12.73 -18.16
C GLU A 225 -6.51 11.78 -17.77
N LEU A 226 -7.27 12.19 -16.75
CA LEU A 226 -8.53 11.55 -16.37
C LEU A 226 -9.61 12.18 -17.23
N SER A 227 -10.04 11.49 -18.29
CA SER A 227 -11.17 11.92 -19.13
C SER A 227 -12.51 11.54 -18.51
#